data_AF-L0K3A0-F1
#
_entry.id   AF-L0K3A0-F1
#
_cell.length_a   1.000
_cell.length_b   1.000
_cell.length_c   1.000
_cell.angle_alpha   90.00
_cell.angle_beta   90.00
_cell.angle_gamma   90.00
#
_symmetry.space_group_name_H-M   'P 1'
#
loop_
_entity.id
_entity.type
_entity.pdbx_description
1 polymer ?
#
loop_
_entity_poly.entity_id
_entity_poly.type
_entity_poly.pdbx_seq_one_letter_code
_entity_poly.pdbx_strand_id
1 'polypeptide(L)'
;MTLRSPGTAEGLGVSREDCVDYHSSARQLERIADHAVKIVRLALKLEDVPEPVADALLALHEDAAAIIEQSMDALFAEESDDTNGDGTARSKPFPRSMNTLVASTSCLGSRSRAGPIAWTRPRLAVPQRGLRRERCRVGPAEGPTAPLTGRPLRSQSLSASKPPSRPDSYGENTMTTATVSTGARLHVGFQNLSLARRRLYGGIGVGLEQPRVTVVAEPARTVTAPDSLIAEYARRAVDALNVSGVDLSLEERLPRHVGLGSGTQLALAVLAATARAHGLEPRVRERAPEMGRGGRSGIGVATFEDGGFVVDAGHPTSRFTTEPPAEGDWTVPPVVARHDLPEDWRFLIVVPDADPGRSGENEDASMRAVVERADPAVADELAGVVTRKLLPAAAEGRLEAFGEAVAEIGRKNGSWYADAQGGVFRPPAGKLVATLENCPVLTGVGQSSWGPVVYGLTDAAHADEARAAAEDALADGGFGGEVVLSAAATGGATVAVETER
;
A
#
# COMPACT_ATOMS: atom_id res chain seq x y z
N MET A 1 -13.64 28.33 -10.63
CA MET A 1 -14.61 28.32 -11.73
C MET A 1 -14.15 27.24 -12.71
N THR A 2 -14.88 26.15 -12.81
CA THR A 2 -14.43 24.93 -13.50
C THR A 2 -14.63 25.11 -15.00
N LEU A 3 -13.57 25.04 -15.80
CA LEU A 3 -13.59 25.04 -17.28
C LEU A 3 -14.34 23.84 -17.91
N ARG A 4 -15.08 23.07 -17.09
CA ARG A 4 -15.85 21.89 -17.49
C ARG A 4 -17.27 22.23 -17.96
N SER A 5 -17.75 23.46 -17.77
CA SER A 5 -19.07 23.87 -18.26
C SER A 5 -18.95 24.50 -19.66
N PRO A 6 -19.72 24.04 -20.68
CA PRO A 6 -19.63 24.55 -22.05
C PRO A 6 -19.77 26.08 -22.15
N GLY A 7 -20.61 26.68 -21.32
CA GLY A 7 -20.86 28.13 -21.34
C GLY A 7 -19.74 29.00 -20.78
N THR A 8 -18.74 28.44 -20.10
CA THR A 8 -17.58 29.24 -19.62
C THR A 8 -16.58 29.51 -20.74
N ALA A 9 -16.46 28.62 -21.74
CA ALA A 9 -15.59 28.82 -22.90
C ALA A 9 -16.17 29.87 -23.87
N GLU A 10 -17.49 29.86 -24.09
CA GLU A 10 -18.19 30.88 -24.90
C GLU A 10 -18.04 32.30 -24.34
N GLY A 11 -17.96 32.46 -23.02
CA GLY A 11 -17.77 33.77 -22.37
C GLY A 11 -16.36 34.36 -22.51
N LEU A 12 -15.37 33.56 -22.94
CA LEU A 12 -13.96 33.96 -23.08
C LEU A 12 -13.53 34.16 -24.53
N GLY A 13 -14.38 33.86 -25.51
CA GLY A 13 -14.06 34.01 -26.95
C GLY A 13 -12.99 33.04 -27.47
N VAL A 14 -12.71 31.96 -26.72
CA VAL A 14 -11.66 30.97 -27.02
C VAL A 14 -12.31 29.60 -27.22
N SER A 15 -11.81 28.80 -28.17
CA SER A 15 -12.40 27.49 -28.43
C SER A 15 -12.23 26.56 -27.22
N ARG A 16 -13.10 25.54 -27.11
CA ARG A 16 -13.01 24.55 -26.02
C ARG A 16 -11.69 23.76 -26.08
N GLU A 17 -11.18 23.49 -27.27
CA GLU A 17 -9.90 22.81 -27.49
C GLU A 17 -8.75 23.66 -26.94
N ASP A 18 -8.69 24.93 -27.34
CA ASP A 18 -7.66 25.86 -26.85
C ASP A 18 -7.77 26.08 -25.33
N CYS A 19 -8.99 26.14 -24.77
CA CYS A 19 -9.17 26.21 -23.32
C CYS A 19 -8.60 25.00 -22.58
N VAL A 20 -8.72 23.80 -23.15
CA VAL A 20 -8.14 22.57 -22.58
C VAL A 20 -6.62 22.62 -22.70
N ASP A 21 -6.09 23.07 -23.82
CA ASP A 21 -4.65 23.18 -24.05
C ASP A 21 -4.01 24.23 -23.13
N TYR A 22 -4.60 25.42 -22.99
CA TYR A 22 -4.15 26.44 -22.03
C TYR A 22 -4.22 25.93 -20.59
N HIS A 23 -5.28 25.22 -20.21
CA HIS A 23 -5.39 24.65 -18.86
C HIS A 23 -4.33 23.58 -18.59
N SER A 24 -4.11 22.68 -19.55
CA SER A 24 -3.09 21.63 -19.47
C SER A 24 -1.69 22.24 -19.34
N SER A 25 -1.37 23.23 -20.19
CA SER A 25 -0.09 23.95 -20.19
C SER A 25 0.14 24.71 -18.89
N ALA A 26 -0.87 25.44 -18.37
CA ALA A 26 -0.78 26.12 -17.08
C ALA A 26 -0.46 25.15 -15.93
N ARG A 27 -1.08 23.95 -15.94
CA ARG A 27 -0.80 22.91 -14.94
C ARG A 27 0.60 22.32 -15.04
N GLN A 28 1.21 22.30 -16.22
CA GLN A 28 2.61 21.87 -16.37
C GLN A 28 3.58 22.96 -15.88
N LEU A 29 3.32 24.22 -16.20
CA LEU A 29 4.11 25.35 -15.69
C LEU A 29 4.08 25.43 -14.16
N GLU A 30 2.92 25.21 -13.54
CA GLU A 30 2.80 25.13 -12.08
C GLU A 30 3.67 24.01 -11.47
N ARG A 31 3.77 22.85 -12.12
CA ARG A 31 4.64 21.74 -11.66
C ARG A 31 6.10 22.10 -11.79
N ILE A 32 6.50 22.72 -12.91
CA ILE A 32 7.87 23.18 -13.13
C ILE A 32 8.26 24.18 -12.03
N ALA A 33 7.37 25.15 -11.73
CA ALA A 33 7.59 26.11 -10.67
C ALA A 33 7.70 25.46 -9.28
N ASP A 34 6.83 24.51 -8.94
CA ASP A 34 6.88 23.78 -7.67
C ASP A 34 8.18 22.97 -7.52
N HIS A 35 8.63 22.32 -8.59
CA HIS A 35 9.91 21.60 -8.60
C HIS A 35 11.11 22.54 -8.49
N ALA A 36 11.11 23.67 -9.20
CA ALA A 36 12.16 24.68 -9.10
C ALA A 36 12.27 25.21 -7.66
N VAL A 37 11.15 25.50 -7.00
CA VAL A 37 11.13 25.93 -5.59
C VAL A 37 11.70 24.88 -4.65
N LYS A 38 11.39 23.59 -4.86
CA LYS A 38 11.96 22.49 -4.07
C LYS A 38 13.47 22.37 -4.27
N ILE A 39 13.95 22.48 -5.51
CA ILE A 39 15.37 22.43 -5.84
C ILE A 39 16.10 23.60 -5.18
N VAL A 40 15.59 24.82 -5.27
CA VAL A 40 16.18 26.00 -4.61
C VAL A 40 16.25 25.81 -3.09
N ARG A 41 15.18 25.29 -2.47
CA ARG A 41 15.18 25.00 -1.01
C ARG A 41 16.19 23.92 -0.60
N LEU A 42 16.54 23.01 -1.49
CA LEU A 42 17.58 22.01 -1.25
C LEU A 42 18.97 22.58 -1.52
N ALA A 43 19.14 23.39 -2.56
CA ALA A 43 20.38 24.07 -2.88
C ALA A 43 20.84 25.01 -1.76
N LEU A 44 19.92 25.71 -1.09
CA LEU A 44 20.21 26.54 0.09
C LEU A 44 20.73 25.76 1.31
N LYS A 45 20.68 24.43 1.28
CA LYS A 45 21.21 23.54 2.32
C LYS A 45 22.56 22.92 1.95
N LEU A 46 23.02 23.14 0.72
CA LEU A 46 24.34 22.72 0.28
C LEU A 46 25.34 23.81 0.67
N GLU A 47 26.47 23.40 1.25
CA GLU A 47 27.66 24.26 1.35
C GLU A 47 28.34 24.35 -0.04
N ASP A 48 29.60 24.81 -0.12
CA ASP A 48 30.31 25.06 -1.38
C ASP A 48 30.12 23.93 -2.42
N VAL A 49 29.52 24.29 -3.55
CA VAL A 49 29.33 23.38 -4.68
C VAL A 49 30.61 23.34 -5.50
N PRO A 50 31.22 22.16 -5.75
CA PRO A 50 32.41 22.07 -6.59
C PRO A 50 32.17 22.67 -7.97
N GLU A 51 33.13 23.44 -8.48
CA GLU A 51 33.03 24.19 -9.76
C GLU A 51 32.55 23.33 -10.95
N PRO A 52 33.03 22.08 -11.15
CA PRO A 52 32.52 21.23 -12.25
C PRO A 52 31.04 20.84 -12.11
N VAL A 53 30.52 20.81 -10.88
CA VAL A 53 29.11 20.54 -10.58
C VAL A 53 28.29 21.81 -10.78
N ALA A 54 28.84 22.97 -10.42
CA ALA A 54 28.20 24.27 -10.67
C ALA A 54 28.01 24.52 -12.17
N ASP A 55 29.03 24.27 -12.99
CA ASP A 55 28.95 24.44 -14.45
C ASP A 55 27.89 23.52 -15.07
N ALA A 56 27.83 22.26 -14.63
CA ALA A 56 26.82 21.31 -15.09
C ALA A 56 25.39 21.73 -14.70
N LEU A 57 25.21 22.31 -13.50
CA LEU A 57 23.92 22.82 -13.05
C LEU A 57 23.50 24.08 -13.81
N LEU A 58 24.43 24.97 -14.14
CA LEU A 58 24.17 26.15 -14.96
C LEU A 58 23.79 25.78 -16.40
N ALA A 59 24.51 24.84 -17.02
CA ALA A 59 24.17 24.35 -18.35
C ALA A 59 22.77 23.68 -18.37
N LEU A 60 22.45 22.88 -17.35
CA LEU A 60 21.13 22.27 -17.22
C LEU A 60 20.03 23.33 -17.03
N HIS A 61 20.33 24.41 -16.31
CA HIS A 61 19.40 25.53 -16.15
C HIS A 61 19.12 26.23 -17.48
N GLU A 62 20.16 26.52 -18.27
CA GLU A 62 20.01 27.14 -19.59
C GLU A 62 19.20 26.27 -20.55
N ASP A 63 19.49 24.95 -20.60
CA ASP A 63 18.74 24.00 -21.42
C ASP A 63 17.27 23.94 -21.01
N ALA A 64 16.99 23.87 -19.71
CA ALA A 64 15.62 23.83 -19.19
C ALA A 64 14.86 25.13 -19.46
N ALA A 65 15.50 26.28 -19.31
CA ALA A 65 14.90 27.58 -19.60
C ALA A 65 14.57 27.73 -21.08
N ALA A 66 15.51 27.39 -21.97
CA ALA A 66 15.31 27.47 -23.42
C ALA A 66 14.15 26.59 -23.90
N ILE A 67 14.02 25.39 -23.33
CA ILE A 67 12.90 24.47 -23.61
C ILE A 67 11.56 25.08 -23.21
N ILE A 68 11.48 25.70 -22.02
CA ILE A 68 10.25 26.31 -21.52
C ILE A 68 9.86 27.49 -22.41
N GLU A 69 10.80 28.36 -22.75
CA GLU A 69 10.56 29.51 -23.62
C GLU A 69 10.06 29.06 -25.01
N GLN A 70 10.74 28.10 -25.66
CA GLN A 70 10.29 27.57 -26.95
C GLN A 70 8.89 26.93 -26.88
N SER A 71 8.56 26.30 -25.76
CA SER A 71 7.24 25.71 -25.55
C SER A 71 6.16 26.76 -25.34
N MET A 72 6.50 27.89 -24.70
CA MET A 72 5.59 29.02 -24.48
C MET A 72 5.38 29.82 -25.77
N ASP A 73 6.44 30.07 -26.54
CA ASP A 73 6.33 30.69 -27.86
C ASP A 73 5.45 29.87 -28.81
N ALA A 74 5.59 28.54 -28.79
CA ALA A 74 4.74 27.65 -29.57
C ALA A 74 3.27 27.63 -29.09
N LEU A 75 3.02 27.85 -27.80
CA LEU A 75 1.68 27.91 -27.23
C LEU A 75 0.91 29.19 -27.64
N PHE A 76 1.63 30.28 -27.90
CA PHE A 76 1.05 31.59 -28.24
C PHE A 76 1.23 31.99 -29.71
N ALA A 77 1.81 31.13 -30.55
CA ALA A 77 1.89 31.38 -31.98
C ALA A 77 0.49 31.36 -32.62
N GLU A 78 0.06 32.48 -33.20
CA GLU A 78 -1.18 32.56 -33.97
C GLU A 78 -1.05 31.81 -35.30
N GLU A 79 -2.12 31.13 -35.75
CA GLU A 79 -2.17 30.52 -37.08
C GLU A 79 -2.08 31.63 -38.15
N SER A 80 -0.98 31.65 -38.92
CA SER A 80 -0.92 32.46 -40.13
C SER A 80 -1.86 31.85 -41.17
N ASP A 81 -2.94 32.57 -41.46
CA ASP A 81 -3.96 32.22 -42.44
C ASP A 81 -3.39 32.33 -43.87
N ASP A 82 -2.60 31.34 -44.30
CA ASP A 82 -2.16 31.18 -45.69
C ASP A 82 -2.79 29.90 -46.26
N THR A 83 -4.10 29.98 -46.52
CA THR A 83 -4.79 29.04 -47.41
C THR A 83 -4.34 29.29 -48.85
N ASN A 84 -3.42 28.47 -49.36
CA ASN A 84 -3.33 28.23 -50.80
C ASN A 84 -3.48 26.72 -51.08
N GLY A 85 -4.57 26.43 -51.79
CA GLY A 85 -5.18 25.12 -52.01
C GLY A 85 -4.25 23.97 -52.39
N ASP A 86 -4.30 22.92 -51.58
CA ASP A 86 -4.51 21.54 -52.03
C ASP A 86 -5.11 20.74 -50.86
N GLY A 87 -6.14 19.94 -51.15
CA GLY A 87 -6.98 19.24 -50.20
C GLY A 87 -6.29 18.06 -49.53
N THR A 88 -5.43 18.33 -48.55
CA THR A 88 -5.10 17.37 -47.50
C THR A 88 -5.16 18.07 -46.15
N ALA A 89 -6.08 17.63 -45.27
CA ALA A 89 -6.08 18.03 -43.88
C ALA A 89 -4.77 17.55 -43.24
N ARG A 90 -3.76 18.42 -43.21
CA ARG A 90 -2.59 18.23 -42.35
C ARG A 90 -3.06 18.44 -40.93
N SER A 91 -3.21 17.35 -40.20
CA SER A 91 -3.35 17.38 -38.75
C SER A 91 -2.23 18.23 -38.14
N LYS A 92 -2.59 19.11 -37.19
CA LYS A 92 -1.64 19.78 -36.30
C LYS A 92 -0.57 18.75 -35.88
N PRO A 93 0.74 19.00 -36.05
CA PRO A 93 1.76 18.04 -35.64
C PRO A 93 1.98 18.12 -34.12
N PHE A 94 0.93 18.13 -33.28
CA PHE A 94 1.11 18.26 -31.84
C PHE A 94 -0.02 17.57 -31.07
N PRO A 95 0.26 16.33 -30.62
CA PRO A 95 0.12 16.03 -29.19
C PRO A 95 1.35 15.26 -28.63
N ARG A 96 2.45 15.18 -29.40
CA ARG A 96 3.60 14.34 -29.03
C ARG A 96 4.74 15.08 -28.33
N SER A 97 5.01 16.36 -28.60
CA SER A 97 6.30 16.93 -28.16
C SER A 97 6.40 17.15 -26.65
N MET A 98 5.35 17.63 -25.95
CA MET A 98 5.42 17.89 -24.50
C MET A 98 5.52 16.61 -23.67
N ASN A 99 4.86 15.53 -24.10
CA ASN A 99 5.03 14.19 -23.51
C ASN A 99 6.39 13.56 -23.88
N THR A 100 6.94 13.86 -25.06
CA THR A 100 8.30 13.42 -25.46
C THR A 100 9.38 14.19 -24.69
N LEU A 101 9.11 15.41 -24.25
CA LEU A 101 10.01 16.29 -23.49
C LEU A 101 10.28 15.81 -22.06
N VAL A 102 9.27 15.27 -21.37
CA VAL A 102 9.44 14.60 -20.08
C VAL A 102 10.25 13.30 -20.23
N ALA A 103 10.11 12.59 -21.36
CA ALA A 103 10.90 11.40 -21.66
C ALA A 103 12.35 11.72 -22.08
N SER A 104 12.60 12.92 -22.63
CA SER A 104 13.93 13.35 -23.10
C SER A 104 14.84 13.79 -21.95
N THR A 105 14.28 14.47 -20.95
CA THR A 105 15.00 14.86 -19.72
C THR A 105 15.39 13.65 -18.86
N SER A 106 14.67 12.53 -18.96
CA SER A 106 15.09 11.24 -18.39
C SER A 106 16.15 10.48 -19.21
N CYS A 107 16.40 10.84 -20.47
CA CYS A 107 17.32 10.13 -21.38
C CYS A 107 18.69 10.81 -21.59
N LEU A 108 18.88 12.04 -21.10
CA LEU A 108 20.13 12.80 -21.24
C LEU A 108 21.32 12.24 -20.41
N GLY A 109 21.11 11.22 -19.57
CA GLY A 109 22.18 10.47 -18.92
C GLY A 109 22.99 9.53 -19.83
N SER A 110 22.64 9.38 -21.12
CA SER A 110 23.24 8.38 -22.02
C SER A 110 24.11 8.94 -23.16
N ARG A 111 24.23 10.26 -23.29
CA ARG A 111 25.10 10.90 -24.31
C ARG A 111 25.92 12.06 -23.73
N SER A 112 26.76 11.78 -22.74
CA SER A 112 27.93 12.62 -22.47
C SER A 112 29.21 11.82 -22.75
N ARG A 113 30.15 12.46 -23.45
CA ARG A 113 31.47 11.92 -23.82
C ARG A 113 32.47 11.95 -22.64
N ALA A 114 32.02 11.70 -21.42
CA ALA A 114 32.90 11.60 -20.26
C ALA A 114 32.74 10.20 -19.63
N GLY A 115 33.84 9.44 -19.58
CA GLY A 115 33.87 8.08 -19.04
C GLY A 115 33.51 7.99 -17.54
N PRO A 116 33.31 6.77 -17.02
CA PRO A 116 32.80 6.58 -15.66
C PRO A 116 33.81 7.04 -14.60
N ILE A 117 33.41 7.99 -13.77
CA ILE A 117 34.17 8.41 -12.57
C ILE A 117 33.82 7.43 -11.44
N ALA A 118 34.78 6.60 -11.06
CA ALA A 118 34.68 5.69 -9.92
C ALA A 118 34.79 6.47 -8.60
N TRP A 119 33.78 6.35 -7.74
CA TRP A 119 33.82 6.88 -6.38
C TRP A 119 34.44 5.85 -5.42
N THR A 120 35.72 6.02 -5.09
CA THR A 120 36.34 5.41 -3.90
C THR A 120 36.13 6.32 -2.69
N ARG A 121 35.44 5.82 -1.65
CA ARG A 121 35.24 6.52 -0.38
C ARG A 121 36.54 6.60 0.44
N PRO A 122 36.95 7.77 0.95
CA PRO A 122 37.84 7.83 2.11
C PRO A 122 37.01 7.95 3.40
N ARG A 123 37.36 7.13 4.40
CA ARG A 123 36.92 7.28 5.79
C ARG A 123 37.65 8.48 6.41
N LEU A 124 36.90 9.45 6.94
CA LEU A 124 37.44 10.48 7.83
C LEU A 124 36.67 10.46 9.16
N ALA A 125 37.41 10.14 10.22
CA ALA A 125 36.98 10.22 11.60
C ALA A 125 37.14 11.67 12.09
N VAL A 126 36.14 12.19 12.80
CA VAL A 126 36.20 13.52 13.44
C VAL A 126 36.11 13.36 14.96
N PRO A 127 37.04 13.93 15.76
CA PRO A 127 36.99 13.89 17.21
C PRO A 127 36.16 15.06 17.79
N GLN A 128 35.38 14.79 18.84
CA GLN A 128 34.65 15.81 19.60
C GLN A 128 35.57 16.60 20.53
N ARG A 129 35.55 17.93 20.44
CA ARG A 129 35.85 18.85 21.55
C ARG A 129 34.83 19.99 21.58
N GLY A 130 34.26 20.21 22.76
CA GLY A 130 33.16 21.14 22.98
C GLY A 130 33.58 22.60 23.16
N LEU A 131 32.59 23.48 23.04
CA LEU A 131 32.62 24.86 23.52
C LEU A 131 31.24 25.23 24.07
N ARG A 132 31.26 25.88 25.24
CA ARG A 132 30.14 26.46 25.98
C ARG A 132 29.82 27.88 25.48
N ARG A 133 28.63 28.36 25.91
CA ARG A 133 28.09 29.75 26.04
C ARG A 133 26.92 29.99 25.07
N GLU A 134 25.81 30.65 25.40
CA GLU A 134 25.32 31.35 26.59
C GLU A 134 23.78 31.44 26.44
N ARG A 135 23.02 31.37 27.55
CA ARG A 135 21.56 31.57 27.57
C ARG A 135 21.22 32.94 28.13
N CYS A 136 20.35 33.68 27.44
CA CYS A 136 19.74 34.92 27.93
C CYS A 136 18.73 34.65 29.05
N ARG A 137 18.74 35.57 30.02
CA ARG A 137 17.96 35.63 31.26
C ARG A 137 16.54 36.16 31.03
N VAL A 138 15.60 35.71 31.87
CA VAL A 138 14.52 36.54 32.44
C VAL A 138 14.43 36.19 33.94
N GLY A 139 14.42 37.21 34.81
CA GLY A 139 14.38 37.10 36.29
C GLY A 139 12.97 37.33 36.90
N PRO A 140 12.85 37.62 38.21
CA PRO A 140 12.37 36.64 39.19
C PRO A 140 11.23 37.12 40.11
N ALA A 141 10.71 36.23 40.96
CA ALA A 141 10.01 36.59 42.21
C ALA A 141 10.28 35.55 43.34
N GLU A 142 11.03 36.03 44.34
CA GLU A 142 11.00 35.83 45.81
C GLU A 142 10.81 34.44 46.48
N GLY A 143 11.67 34.16 47.47
CA GLY A 143 11.75 32.94 48.31
C GLY A 143 10.80 32.93 49.53
N PRO A 144 11.08 32.18 50.65
CA PRO A 144 12.40 32.01 51.28
C PRO A 144 12.77 30.60 51.86
N THR A 145 14.09 30.36 51.98
CA THR A 145 14.95 29.69 53.02
C THR A 145 14.32 28.72 54.07
N ALA A 146 14.90 27.63 54.62
CA ALA A 146 16.21 26.92 54.71
C ALA A 146 15.96 25.65 55.63
N PRO A 147 16.92 24.85 56.17
CA PRO A 147 18.34 24.65 55.88
C PRO A 147 18.78 23.17 55.67
N LEU A 148 20.04 23.03 55.24
CA LEU A 148 20.84 21.83 55.09
C LEU A 148 21.36 21.27 56.43
N THR A 149 21.53 19.94 56.51
CA THR A 149 22.51 19.30 57.40
C THR A 149 23.28 18.24 56.61
N GLY A 150 24.59 18.40 56.48
CA GLY A 150 25.49 17.43 55.85
C GLY A 150 26.25 16.57 56.86
N ARG A 151 26.83 15.45 56.39
CA ARG A 151 28.11 14.83 56.83
C ARG A 151 28.40 13.52 56.05
N PRO A 152 29.63 12.94 56.09
CA PRO A 152 30.46 12.82 54.89
C PRO A 152 30.76 11.38 54.42
N LEU A 153 31.48 11.34 53.29
CA LEU A 153 32.10 10.22 52.57
C LEU A 153 32.73 9.12 53.43
N ARG A 154 32.54 7.86 52.99
CA ARG A 154 33.48 6.76 53.24
C ARG A 154 33.76 5.98 51.96
N SER A 155 35.05 5.87 51.67
CA SER A 155 35.69 5.05 50.66
C SER A 155 35.49 3.56 50.90
N GLN A 156 35.30 2.77 49.85
CA GLN A 156 35.90 1.43 49.73
C GLN A 156 35.95 0.97 48.28
N SER A 157 37.07 0.34 47.96
CA SER A 157 37.56 -0.06 46.65
C SER A 157 37.25 -1.52 46.34
N LEU A 158 37.07 -1.80 45.04
CA LEU A 158 37.45 -3.00 44.27
C LEU A 158 36.78 -4.35 44.61
N SER A 159 36.03 -4.87 43.64
CA SER A 159 36.11 -6.26 43.21
C SER A 159 35.48 -6.40 41.82
N ALA A 160 36.27 -6.86 40.85
CA ALA A 160 35.82 -7.19 39.50
C ALA A 160 35.03 -8.51 39.54
N SER A 161 33.73 -8.44 39.26
CA SER A 161 32.88 -9.62 39.11
C SER A 161 33.01 -10.20 37.69
N LYS A 162 33.41 -11.48 37.67
CA LYS A 162 33.45 -12.45 36.57
C LYS A 162 32.23 -12.35 35.62
N PRO A 163 32.38 -12.54 34.29
CA PRO A 163 31.23 -12.62 33.39
C PRO A 163 30.36 -13.84 33.72
N PRO A 164 29.03 -13.79 33.51
CA PRO A 164 28.16 -14.91 33.85
C PRO A 164 28.50 -16.11 32.96
N SER A 165 28.76 -17.24 33.61
CA SER A 165 28.87 -18.56 33.00
C SER A 165 27.55 -18.92 32.33
N ARG A 166 27.64 -19.42 31.08
CA ARG A 166 26.54 -20.10 30.38
C ARG A 166 25.92 -21.16 31.30
N PRO A 167 24.59 -21.26 31.42
CA PRO A 167 23.99 -22.45 31.97
C PRO A 167 24.01 -23.53 30.88
N ASP A 168 25.02 -24.40 30.93
CA ASP A 168 24.88 -25.75 30.41
C ASP A 168 23.96 -26.50 31.38
N SER A 169 22.66 -26.44 31.11
CA SER A 169 21.69 -27.38 31.67
C SER A 169 20.86 -27.89 30.51
N TYR A 170 21.05 -29.17 30.17
CA TYR A 170 20.11 -29.94 29.37
C TYR A 170 18.77 -29.95 30.12
N GLY A 171 17.95 -28.94 29.88
CA GLY A 171 16.53 -28.99 30.18
C GLY A 171 15.91 -30.05 29.30
N GLU A 172 15.01 -30.84 29.89
CA GLU A 172 14.10 -31.70 29.15
C GLU A 172 13.56 -30.91 27.95
N ASN A 173 13.66 -31.51 26.76
CA ASN A 173 13.14 -30.93 25.52
C ASN A 173 11.62 -30.96 25.61
N THR A 174 11.02 -30.02 26.35
CA THR A 174 9.58 -29.74 26.28
C THR A 174 9.29 -29.33 24.84
N MET A 175 8.74 -30.27 24.06
CA MET A 175 8.28 -30.00 22.71
C MET A 175 7.05 -29.10 22.85
N THR A 176 7.20 -27.86 22.39
CA THR A 176 6.11 -26.88 22.37
C THR A 176 5.58 -26.80 20.96
N THR A 177 4.37 -27.28 20.75
CA THR A 177 3.71 -27.24 19.45
C THR A 177 2.74 -26.05 19.45
N ALA A 178 2.87 -25.18 18.46
CA ALA A 178 2.01 -24.00 18.30
C ALA A 178 1.21 -24.08 17.00
N THR A 179 -0.11 -24.01 17.11
CA THR A 179 -1.03 -23.99 15.98
C THR A 179 -1.64 -22.61 15.84
N VAL A 180 -1.49 -22.00 14.65
CA VAL A 180 -2.06 -20.70 14.32
C VAL A 180 -3.02 -20.84 13.15
N SER A 181 -4.27 -20.45 13.36
CA SER A 181 -5.31 -20.44 12.34
C SER A 181 -5.84 -19.02 12.13
N THR A 182 -5.98 -18.61 10.87
CA THR A 182 -6.54 -17.31 10.50
C THR A 182 -7.40 -17.44 9.25
N GLY A 183 -8.45 -16.64 9.17
CA GLY A 183 -9.35 -16.63 8.02
C GLY A 183 -8.84 -15.82 6.84
N ALA A 184 -9.51 -15.99 5.70
CA ALA A 184 -9.31 -15.19 4.51
C ALA A 184 -9.63 -13.71 4.74
N ARG A 185 -9.24 -12.87 3.78
CA ARG A 185 -9.59 -11.44 3.78
C ARG A 185 -10.08 -11.01 2.41
N LEU A 186 -11.22 -10.33 2.39
CA LEU A 186 -11.70 -9.59 1.22
C LEU A 186 -11.05 -8.21 1.16
N HIS A 187 -10.60 -7.82 -0.02
CA HIS A 187 -10.10 -6.47 -0.30
C HIS A 187 -11.07 -5.78 -1.24
N VAL A 188 -11.89 -4.89 -0.68
CA VAL A 188 -12.90 -4.14 -1.44
C VAL A 188 -12.21 -3.13 -2.38
N GLY A 189 -11.12 -2.50 -1.93
CA GLY A 189 -10.37 -1.56 -2.75
C GLY A 189 -9.52 -0.60 -1.93
N PHE A 190 -8.97 0.40 -2.61
CA PHE A 190 -8.24 1.52 -2.01
C PHE A 190 -9.08 2.79 -1.99
N GLN A 191 -8.80 3.67 -1.04
CA GLN A 191 -9.36 5.02 -0.96
C GLN A 191 -8.78 5.95 -2.03
N ASN A 192 -7.49 5.82 -2.35
CA ASN A 192 -6.82 6.67 -3.33
C ASN A 192 -5.66 5.96 -4.03
N LEU A 193 -5.60 6.03 -5.36
CA LEU A 193 -4.42 5.64 -6.14
C LEU A 193 -3.73 6.82 -6.83
N SER A 194 -4.27 8.03 -6.73
CA SER A 194 -3.70 9.21 -7.39
C SER A 194 -2.61 9.87 -6.57
N LEU A 195 -1.48 10.19 -7.20
CA LEU A 195 -0.39 10.96 -6.59
C LEU A 195 -0.75 12.44 -6.34
N ALA A 196 -1.89 12.91 -6.85
CA ALA A 196 -2.36 14.29 -6.65
C ALA A 196 -3.00 14.53 -5.27
N ARG A 197 -3.04 13.53 -4.39
CA ARG A 197 -3.52 13.63 -2.99
C ARG A 197 -2.37 13.33 -2.02
N ARG A 198 -2.53 13.64 -0.74
CA ARG A 198 -1.43 13.51 0.25
C ARG A 198 -1.16 12.08 0.70
N ARG A 199 -2.12 11.18 0.54
CA ARG A 199 -2.02 9.79 1.01
C ARG A 199 -2.40 8.86 -0.13
N LEU A 200 -1.57 7.86 -0.37
CA LEU A 200 -1.75 6.79 -1.36
C LEU A 200 -2.30 5.54 -0.67
N TYR A 201 -3.01 4.71 -1.43
CA TYR A 201 -3.67 3.49 -0.99
C TYR A 201 -4.83 3.79 -0.03
N GLY A 202 -4.74 3.36 1.22
CA GLY A 202 -5.86 3.40 2.16
C GLY A 202 -6.79 2.21 1.91
N GLY A 203 -6.35 1.01 2.28
CA GLY A 203 -7.10 -0.22 2.01
C GLY A 203 -8.42 -0.28 2.76
N ILE A 204 -9.41 -0.92 2.15
CA ILE A 204 -10.74 -1.20 2.68
C ILE A 204 -10.97 -2.71 2.54
N GLY A 205 -11.40 -3.38 3.60
CA GLY A 205 -11.70 -4.80 3.52
C GLY A 205 -12.21 -5.43 4.82
N VAL A 206 -12.45 -6.73 4.75
CA VAL A 206 -13.12 -7.50 5.79
C VAL A 206 -12.34 -8.79 6.03
N GLY A 207 -12.02 -9.09 7.30
CA GLY A 207 -11.56 -10.40 7.72
C GLY A 207 -12.73 -11.37 7.76
N LEU A 208 -12.55 -12.57 7.22
CA LEU A 208 -13.58 -13.60 7.13
C LEU A 208 -13.29 -14.70 8.13
N GLU A 209 -14.32 -15.42 8.59
CA GLU A 209 -14.10 -16.62 9.40
C GLU A 209 -13.64 -17.82 8.58
N GLN A 210 -14.00 -17.86 7.29
CA GLN A 210 -13.75 -18.95 6.36
C GLN A 210 -13.56 -18.41 4.93
N PRO A 211 -12.81 -19.10 4.07
CA PRO A 211 -11.94 -20.25 4.39
C PRO A 211 -10.74 -19.83 5.26
N ARG A 212 -9.99 -20.81 5.80
CA ARG A 212 -8.86 -20.58 6.71
C ARG A 212 -7.51 -21.04 6.14
N VAL A 213 -6.45 -20.54 6.76
CA VAL A 213 -5.10 -21.10 6.70
C VAL A 213 -4.67 -21.45 8.12
N THR A 214 -4.17 -22.67 8.29
CA THR A 214 -3.78 -23.21 9.60
C THR A 214 -2.38 -23.81 9.52
N VAL A 215 -1.45 -23.23 10.28
CA VAL A 215 -0.02 -23.58 10.32
C VAL A 215 0.31 -24.11 11.71
N VAL A 216 1.01 -25.24 11.76
CA VAL A 216 1.54 -25.82 12.99
C VAL A 216 3.05 -25.67 12.99
N ALA A 217 3.63 -25.33 14.14
CA ALA A 217 5.05 -25.10 14.31
C ALA A 217 5.62 -25.80 15.54
N GLU A 218 6.82 -26.35 15.40
CA GLU A 218 7.62 -26.92 16.47
C GLU A 218 9.06 -26.35 16.43
N PRO A 219 9.73 -26.12 17.57
CA PRO A 219 11.12 -25.69 17.59
C PRO A 219 12.03 -26.72 16.92
N ALA A 220 12.89 -26.25 16.02
CA ALA A 220 13.88 -27.09 15.36
C ALA A 220 15.24 -26.39 15.25
N ARG A 221 16.27 -27.15 14.88
CA ARG A 221 17.62 -26.61 14.63
C ARG A 221 17.81 -26.05 13.23
N THR A 222 16.89 -26.36 12.32
CA THR A 222 16.89 -25.96 10.91
C THR A 222 15.46 -25.68 10.48
N VAL A 223 15.28 -25.06 9.31
CA VAL A 223 13.95 -24.88 8.71
C VAL A 223 13.52 -26.16 8.00
N THR A 224 12.39 -26.71 8.41
CA THR A 224 11.65 -27.76 7.70
C THR A 224 10.25 -27.21 7.39
N ALA A 225 9.77 -27.40 6.16
CA ALA A 225 8.52 -26.86 5.69
C ALA A 225 7.94 -27.72 4.55
N PRO A 226 6.62 -27.74 4.34
CA PRO A 226 5.98 -28.60 3.36
C PRO A 226 6.17 -28.14 1.92
N ASP A 227 6.50 -26.86 1.69
CA ASP A 227 6.77 -26.31 0.37
C ASP A 227 7.76 -25.14 0.40
N SER A 228 8.18 -24.70 -0.79
CA SER A 228 9.18 -23.64 -0.96
C SER A 228 8.74 -22.26 -0.49
N LEU A 229 7.45 -21.92 -0.58
CA LEU A 229 6.92 -20.64 -0.09
C LEU A 229 6.90 -20.62 1.44
N ILE A 230 6.44 -21.69 2.08
CA ILE A 230 6.45 -21.79 3.53
C ILE A 230 7.89 -21.81 4.03
N ALA A 231 8.80 -22.50 3.35
CA ALA A 231 10.23 -22.45 3.66
C ALA A 231 10.83 -21.02 3.54
N GLU A 232 10.37 -20.23 2.56
CA GLU A 232 10.76 -18.82 2.44
C GLU A 232 10.28 -18.00 3.64
N TYR A 233 9.00 -18.08 3.99
CA TYR A 233 8.48 -17.38 5.17
C TYR A 233 9.09 -17.88 6.47
N ALA A 234 9.35 -19.17 6.60
CA ALA A 234 9.98 -19.75 7.77
C ALA A 234 11.39 -19.19 7.98
N ARG A 235 12.20 -19.05 6.92
CA ARG A 235 13.52 -18.41 6.99
C ARG A 235 13.41 -16.96 7.46
N ARG A 236 12.51 -16.18 6.85
CA ARG A 236 12.26 -14.79 7.27
C ARG A 236 11.82 -14.69 8.72
N ALA A 237 10.94 -15.58 9.17
CA ALA A 237 10.47 -15.63 10.55
C ALA A 237 11.60 -16.00 11.52
N VAL A 238 12.41 -17.00 11.18
CA VAL A 238 13.58 -17.43 11.97
C VAL A 238 14.58 -16.29 12.13
N ASP A 239 14.86 -15.56 11.05
CA ASP A 239 15.75 -14.39 11.06
C ASP A 239 15.16 -13.24 11.90
N ALA A 240 13.89 -12.88 11.68
CA ALA A 240 13.19 -11.80 12.40
C ALA A 240 12.99 -12.08 13.90
N LEU A 241 12.93 -13.36 14.28
CA LEU A 241 12.79 -13.83 15.67
C LEU A 241 14.15 -14.12 16.32
N ASN A 242 15.22 -14.22 15.54
CA ASN A 242 16.56 -14.64 15.97
C ASN A 242 16.54 -15.98 16.73
N VAL A 243 15.90 -17.00 16.12
CA VAL A 243 15.81 -18.38 16.63
C VAL A 243 16.64 -19.35 15.78
N SER A 244 16.79 -20.62 16.20
CA SER A 244 17.64 -21.58 15.48
C SER A 244 17.00 -22.16 14.21
N GLY A 245 15.69 -22.32 14.20
CA GLY A 245 14.96 -23.04 13.16
C GLY A 245 13.56 -23.39 13.62
N VAL A 246 12.77 -23.99 12.73
CA VAL A 246 11.38 -24.37 12.97
C VAL A 246 11.00 -25.51 12.03
N ASP A 247 10.26 -26.48 12.55
CA ASP A 247 9.55 -27.46 11.72
C ASP A 247 8.10 -27.01 11.58
N LEU A 248 7.63 -26.94 10.34
CA LEU A 248 6.30 -26.45 10.01
C LEU A 248 5.51 -27.50 9.25
N SER A 249 4.24 -27.63 9.61
CA SER A 249 3.24 -28.31 8.80
C SER A 249 2.09 -27.36 8.46
N LEU A 250 1.34 -27.70 7.41
CA LEU A 250 0.18 -26.94 6.97
C LEU A 250 -1.04 -27.85 6.98
N GLU A 251 -2.05 -27.49 7.76
CA GLU A 251 -3.30 -28.24 7.86
C GLU A 251 -4.34 -27.73 6.86
N GLU A 252 -4.45 -26.41 6.73
CA GLU A 252 -5.42 -25.75 5.85
C GLU A 252 -4.74 -24.69 4.99
N ARG A 253 -5.18 -24.57 3.73
CA ARG A 253 -4.60 -23.65 2.75
C ARG A 253 -5.66 -22.78 2.08
N LEU A 254 -5.38 -21.48 2.02
CA LEU A 254 -6.12 -20.56 1.16
C LEU A 254 -5.68 -20.64 -0.31
N PRO A 255 -6.61 -20.58 -1.27
CA PRO A 255 -6.28 -20.46 -2.70
C PRO A 255 -5.34 -19.27 -2.97
N ARG A 256 -4.34 -19.50 -3.81
CA ARG A 256 -3.27 -18.52 -4.06
C ARG A 256 -3.67 -17.53 -5.13
N HIS A 257 -3.41 -16.24 -4.85
CA HIS A 257 -3.51 -15.16 -5.83
C HIS A 257 -4.89 -15.00 -6.47
N VAL A 258 -5.95 -15.39 -5.76
CA VAL A 258 -7.34 -15.24 -6.23
C VAL A 258 -8.07 -14.03 -5.61
N GLY A 259 -7.43 -13.30 -4.69
CA GLY A 259 -8.04 -12.16 -4.00
C GLY A 259 -8.43 -12.40 -2.53
N LEU A 260 -8.06 -13.53 -1.92
CA LEU A 260 -8.40 -13.86 -0.52
C LEU A 260 -7.33 -13.47 0.52
N GLY A 261 -6.33 -12.69 0.12
CA GLY A 261 -5.24 -12.27 1.02
C GLY A 261 -4.30 -13.39 1.45
N SER A 262 -4.28 -14.53 0.75
CA SER A 262 -3.56 -15.76 1.13
C SER A 262 -2.08 -15.55 1.43
N GLY A 263 -1.36 -14.73 0.65
CA GLY A 263 0.05 -14.45 0.91
C GLY A 263 0.32 -13.71 2.22
N THR A 264 -0.58 -12.81 2.63
CA THR A 264 -0.43 -12.13 3.93
C THR A 264 -0.81 -13.05 5.07
N GLN A 265 -1.96 -13.71 4.98
CA GLN A 265 -2.43 -14.59 6.05
C GLN A 265 -1.45 -15.74 6.32
N LEU A 266 -0.90 -16.37 5.27
CA LEU A 266 0.10 -17.43 5.42
C LEU A 266 1.40 -16.91 6.03
N ALA A 267 1.93 -15.78 5.55
CA ALA A 267 3.18 -15.22 6.07
C ALA A 267 3.08 -14.89 7.57
N LEU A 268 1.96 -14.27 7.99
CA LEU A 268 1.74 -13.89 9.38
C LEU A 268 1.44 -15.12 10.26
N ALA A 269 0.75 -16.14 9.73
CA ALA A 269 0.53 -17.40 10.44
C ALA A 269 1.86 -18.14 10.69
N VAL A 270 2.75 -18.20 9.71
CA VAL A 270 4.11 -18.77 9.87
C VAL A 270 4.91 -18.00 10.91
N LEU A 271 4.92 -16.67 10.86
CA LEU A 271 5.60 -15.83 11.85
C LEU A 271 5.06 -16.09 13.27
N ALA A 272 3.73 -16.07 13.43
CA ALA A 272 3.09 -16.24 14.72
C ALA A 272 3.27 -17.65 15.30
N ALA A 273 3.12 -18.69 14.47
CA ALA A 273 3.33 -20.08 14.89
C ALA A 273 4.78 -20.29 15.31
N THR A 274 5.75 -19.82 14.50
CA THR A 274 7.17 -19.89 14.84
C THR A 274 7.48 -19.16 16.16
N ALA A 275 7.00 -17.93 16.33
CA ALA A 275 7.23 -17.19 17.57
C ALA A 275 6.68 -17.93 18.80
N ARG A 276 5.44 -18.42 18.70
CA ARG A 276 4.75 -19.10 19.81
C ARG A 276 5.36 -20.45 20.16
N ALA A 277 5.81 -21.22 19.15
CA ALA A 277 6.54 -22.47 19.35
C ALA A 277 7.83 -22.24 20.16
N HIS A 278 8.50 -21.10 19.96
CA HIS A 278 9.70 -20.69 20.72
C HIS A 278 9.40 -19.90 22.01
N GLY A 279 8.13 -19.79 22.44
CA GLY A 279 7.75 -19.05 23.64
C GLY A 279 7.93 -17.53 23.53
N LEU A 280 7.96 -16.99 22.31
CA LEU A 280 8.13 -15.57 22.00
C LEU A 280 6.80 -14.91 21.60
N GLU A 281 6.73 -13.59 21.78
CA GLU A 281 5.63 -12.79 21.24
C GLU A 281 5.83 -12.54 19.73
N PRO A 282 4.81 -12.81 18.89
CA PRO A 282 4.90 -12.61 17.43
C PRO A 282 5.19 -11.17 17.01
N ARG A 283 4.58 -10.18 17.69
CA ARG A 283 4.61 -8.76 17.31
C ARG A 283 4.32 -8.53 15.83
N VAL A 284 3.19 -9.08 15.38
CA VAL A 284 2.81 -9.23 13.97
C VAL A 284 2.94 -7.92 13.19
N ARG A 285 2.34 -6.83 13.66
CA ARG A 285 2.43 -5.52 12.98
C ARG A 285 3.84 -4.95 12.89
N GLU A 286 4.69 -5.16 13.89
CA GLU A 286 6.08 -4.68 13.88
C GLU A 286 6.91 -5.45 12.85
N ARG A 287 6.71 -6.76 12.74
CA ARG A 287 7.52 -7.67 11.90
C ARG A 287 6.91 -7.96 10.52
N ALA A 288 5.67 -7.57 10.27
CA ALA A 288 5.03 -7.74 8.96
C ALA A 288 5.87 -7.18 7.79
N PRO A 289 6.57 -6.03 7.91
CA PRO A 289 7.46 -5.54 6.86
C PRO A 289 8.61 -6.50 6.52
N GLU A 290 9.23 -7.15 7.51
CA GLU A 290 10.29 -8.16 7.31
C GLU A 290 9.73 -9.42 6.60
N MET A 291 8.44 -9.70 6.79
CA MET A 291 7.71 -10.76 6.08
C MET A 291 7.27 -10.34 4.66
N GLY A 292 7.65 -9.14 4.20
CA GLY A 292 7.23 -8.58 2.91
C GLY A 292 5.75 -8.21 2.87
N ARG A 293 5.13 -7.88 4.03
CA ARG A 293 3.70 -7.56 4.17
C ARG A 293 3.47 -6.15 4.70
N GLY A 294 2.30 -5.61 4.38
CA GLY A 294 1.89 -4.28 4.85
C GLY A 294 2.48 -3.09 4.11
N GLY A 295 3.09 -3.27 2.92
CA GLY A 295 3.75 -2.19 2.17
C GLY A 295 2.81 -1.31 1.32
N ARG A 296 1.55 -1.71 1.13
CA ARG A 296 0.51 -0.91 0.44
C ARG A 296 -0.67 -0.63 1.35
N SER A 297 -1.16 -1.69 1.98
CA SER A 297 -2.32 -1.68 2.86
C SER A 297 -2.01 -2.42 4.15
N GLY A 298 -2.49 -1.87 5.25
CA GLY A 298 -2.44 -2.47 6.58
C GLY A 298 -3.59 -3.42 6.88
N ILE A 299 -4.63 -3.50 6.03
CA ILE A 299 -5.82 -4.29 6.39
C ILE A 299 -5.53 -5.78 6.55
N GLY A 300 -4.62 -6.36 5.75
CA GLY A 300 -4.27 -7.77 5.89
C GLY A 300 -3.59 -8.10 7.22
N VAL A 301 -2.84 -7.13 7.77
CA VAL A 301 -2.23 -7.23 9.10
C VAL A 301 -3.31 -7.02 10.17
N ALA A 302 -4.13 -5.98 10.01
CA ALA A 302 -5.18 -5.65 10.97
C ALA A 302 -6.24 -6.74 11.11
N THR A 303 -6.67 -7.37 10.01
CA THR A 303 -7.63 -8.48 10.07
C THR A 303 -7.00 -9.75 10.64
N PHE A 304 -5.69 -9.93 10.51
CA PHE A 304 -4.98 -11.02 11.20
C PHE A 304 -4.92 -10.77 12.70
N GLU A 305 -4.77 -9.51 13.15
CA GLU A 305 -4.71 -9.17 14.57
C GLU A 305 -6.09 -9.23 15.24
N ASP A 306 -7.09 -8.61 14.62
CA ASP A 306 -8.36 -8.31 15.28
C ASP A 306 -9.62 -8.68 14.45
N GLY A 307 -9.46 -9.24 13.25
CA GLY A 307 -10.59 -9.51 12.35
C GLY A 307 -11.34 -8.23 11.93
N GLY A 308 -12.63 -8.38 11.63
CA GLY A 308 -13.58 -7.29 11.43
C GLY A 308 -13.51 -6.61 10.06
N PHE A 309 -14.34 -5.58 9.90
CA PHE A 309 -14.24 -4.61 8.81
C PHE A 309 -13.20 -3.55 9.16
N VAL A 310 -12.27 -3.29 8.24
CA VAL A 310 -11.11 -2.42 8.46
C VAL A 310 -10.93 -1.43 7.31
N VAL A 311 -10.63 -0.18 7.69
CA VAL A 311 -10.10 0.86 6.79
C VAL A 311 -8.75 1.34 7.32
N ASP A 312 -7.72 1.32 6.48
CA ASP A 312 -6.38 1.82 6.82
C ASP A 312 -6.08 3.20 6.25
N ALA A 313 -5.05 3.85 6.78
CA ALA A 313 -4.65 5.19 6.36
C ALA A 313 -3.82 5.20 5.06
N GLY A 314 -3.37 4.07 4.54
CA GLY A 314 -2.38 4.00 3.48
C GLY A 314 -1.04 4.65 3.86
N HIS A 315 -0.32 5.19 2.87
CA HIS A 315 0.99 5.82 3.04
C HIS A 315 1.01 7.27 2.54
N PRO A 316 1.91 8.14 3.04
CA PRO A 316 2.17 9.43 2.40
C PRO A 316 2.59 9.24 0.94
N THR A 317 2.04 10.02 0.01
CA THR A 317 2.41 9.93 -1.43
C THR A 317 3.89 10.23 -1.67
N SER A 318 4.54 10.99 -0.79
CA SER A 318 5.99 11.24 -0.86
C SER A 318 6.87 9.98 -0.69
N ARG A 319 6.29 8.86 -0.22
CA ARG A 319 6.98 7.56 -0.19
C ARG A 319 6.92 6.82 -1.53
N PHE A 320 6.11 7.29 -2.48
CA PHE A 320 6.06 6.70 -3.81
C PHE A 320 7.26 7.20 -4.63
N THR A 321 8.25 6.33 -4.79
CA THR A 321 9.49 6.58 -5.53
C THR A 321 9.56 5.69 -6.77
N THR A 322 10.54 5.96 -7.65
CA THR A 322 10.79 5.16 -8.86
C THR A 322 11.06 3.69 -8.53
N GLU A 323 11.84 3.45 -7.49
CA GLU A 323 12.12 2.11 -6.95
C GLU A 323 11.29 1.84 -5.70
N PRO A 324 10.71 0.63 -5.54
CA PRO A 324 10.02 0.26 -4.32
C PRO A 324 11.03 0.17 -3.16
N PRO A 325 10.62 0.49 -1.91
CA PRO A 325 11.48 0.30 -0.74
C PRO A 325 11.85 -1.19 -0.57
N ALA A 326 13.02 -1.46 -0.01
CA ALA A 326 13.41 -2.83 0.33
C ALA A 326 12.45 -3.41 1.38
N GLU A 327 12.33 -4.74 1.40
CA GLU A 327 11.53 -5.43 2.43
C GLU A 327 12.04 -5.04 3.83
N GLY A 328 11.11 -4.68 4.72
CA GLY A 328 11.43 -4.13 6.04
C GLY A 328 11.46 -2.59 6.13
N ASP A 329 11.65 -1.88 5.02
CA ASP A 329 11.84 -0.41 5.03
C ASP A 329 10.52 0.40 5.03
N TRP A 330 9.40 -0.23 5.38
CA TRP A 330 8.12 0.44 5.56
C TRP A 330 7.50 0.13 6.92
N THR A 331 6.55 0.98 7.28
CA THR A 331 5.72 0.83 8.48
C THR A 331 4.32 0.49 8.04
N VAL A 332 3.74 -0.58 8.58
CA VAL A 332 2.36 -0.99 8.25
C VAL A 332 1.41 0.20 8.44
N PRO A 333 0.58 0.55 7.44
CA PRO A 333 -0.40 1.62 7.58
C PRO A 333 -1.26 1.48 8.84
N PRO A 334 -1.44 2.55 9.62
CA PRO A 334 -2.32 2.50 10.78
C PRO A 334 -3.78 2.34 10.33
N VAL A 335 -4.57 1.67 11.16
CA VAL A 335 -6.01 1.54 10.99
C VAL A 335 -6.67 2.86 11.37
N VAL A 336 -7.56 3.38 10.53
CA VAL A 336 -8.36 4.59 10.82
C VAL A 336 -9.78 4.27 11.27
N ALA A 337 -10.31 3.10 10.89
CA ALA A 337 -11.59 2.60 11.37
C ALA A 337 -11.57 1.07 11.41
N ARG A 338 -12.16 0.50 12.46
CA ARG A 338 -12.42 -0.94 12.60
C ARG A 338 -13.79 -1.13 13.24
N HIS A 339 -14.63 -1.98 12.65
CA HIS A 339 -15.95 -2.30 13.17
C HIS A 339 -16.13 -3.82 13.19
N ASP A 340 -16.73 -4.32 14.27
CA ASP A 340 -17.42 -5.61 14.22
C ASP A 340 -18.65 -5.43 13.34
N LEU A 341 -18.83 -6.34 12.38
CA LEU A 341 -20.05 -6.39 11.59
C LEU A 341 -21.05 -7.32 12.27
N PRO A 342 -22.37 -7.11 12.09
CA PRO A 342 -23.38 -7.97 12.68
C PRO A 342 -23.17 -9.47 12.35
N GLU A 343 -23.35 -10.33 13.35
CA GLU A 343 -23.10 -11.78 13.26
C GLU A 343 -24.04 -12.50 12.28
N ASP A 344 -25.17 -11.89 11.93
CA ASP A 344 -26.12 -12.40 10.95
C ASP A 344 -25.70 -12.13 9.51
N TRP A 345 -24.71 -11.27 9.26
CA TRP A 345 -24.23 -11.00 7.91
C TRP A 345 -23.44 -12.18 7.35
N ARG A 346 -23.61 -12.44 6.05
CA ARG A 346 -22.91 -13.50 5.31
C ARG A 346 -22.28 -12.92 4.06
N PHE A 347 -20.98 -13.14 3.94
CA PHE A 347 -20.22 -12.89 2.73
C PHE A 347 -20.26 -14.13 1.87
N LEU A 348 -20.97 -14.04 0.75
CA LEU A 348 -20.88 -14.97 -0.37
C LEU A 348 -19.53 -14.76 -1.05
N ILE A 349 -18.79 -15.83 -1.29
CA ILE A 349 -17.47 -15.83 -1.92
C ILE A 349 -17.51 -16.86 -3.04
N VAL A 350 -17.34 -16.39 -4.26
CA VAL A 350 -17.32 -17.23 -5.47
C VAL A 350 -15.90 -17.24 -6.00
N VAL A 351 -15.28 -18.42 -5.99
CA VAL A 351 -13.92 -18.66 -6.50
C VAL A 351 -14.05 -19.40 -7.83
N PRO A 352 -14.12 -18.71 -8.97
CA PRO A 352 -14.21 -19.38 -10.26
C PRO A 352 -12.90 -20.09 -10.61
N ASP A 353 -13.01 -21.22 -11.31
CA ASP A 353 -11.89 -21.93 -11.94
C ASP A 353 -11.36 -21.10 -13.11
N ALA A 354 -10.50 -20.14 -12.79
CA ALA A 354 -9.91 -19.21 -13.74
C ALA A 354 -8.45 -18.93 -13.38
N ASP A 355 -7.70 -18.41 -14.36
CA ASP A 355 -6.32 -18.00 -14.14
C ASP A 355 -6.24 -17.04 -12.94
N PRO A 356 -5.28 -17.20 -12.02
CA PRO A 356 -5.11 -16.31 -10.88
C PRO A 356 -4.96 -14.84 -11.29
N GLY A 357 -5.27 -13.94 -10.37
CA GLY A 357 -4.99 -12.51 -10.52
C GLY A 357 -3.50 -12.21 -10.57
N ARG A 358 -3.16 -10.95 -10.86
CA ARG A 358 -1.75 -10.51 -10.90
C ARG A 358 -1.10 -10.63 -9.51
N SER A 359 0.15 -11.08 -9.49
CA SER A 359 0.94 -11.25 -8.27
C SER A 359 2.42 -10.97 -8.49
N GLY A 360 3.14 -10.61 -7.44
CA GLY A 360 4.60 -10.44 -7.46
C GLY A 360 5.04 -9.27 -8.35
N GLU A 361 6.17 -9.40 -9.05
CA GLU A 361 6.74 -8.33 -9.88
C GLU A 361 5.76 -7.80 -10.95
N ASN A 362 4.95 -8.70 -11.52
CA ASN A 362 3.90 -8.33 -12.49
C ASN A 362 2.80 -7.47 -11.85
N GLU A 363 2.48 -7.72 -10.57
CA GLU A 363 1.55 -6.88 -9.80
C GLU A 363 2.17 -5.50 -9.52
N ASP A 364 3.46 -5.45 -9.17
CA ASP A 364 4.16 -4.21 -8.85
C ASP A 364 4.28 -3.27 -10.04
N ALA A 365 4.66 -3.80 -11.21
CA ALA A 365 4.69 -3.04 -12.46
C ALA A 365 3.30 -2.52 -12.83
N SER A 366 2.28 -3.36 -12.70
CA SER A 366 0.89 -2.98 -12.99
C SER A 366 0.36 -1.91 -12.04
N MET A 367 0.61 -2.07 -10.74
CA MET A 367 0.19 -1.13 -9.70
C MET A 367 0.86 0.23 -9.91
N ARG A 368 2.15 0.26 -10.26
CA ARG A 368 2.85 1.50 -10.59
C ARG A 368 2.19 2.21 -11.78
N ALA A 369 1.95 1.49 -12.86
CA ALA A 369 1.30 2.06 -14.05
C ALA A 369 -0.11 2.61 -13.75
N VAL A 370 -0.86 1.94 -12.88
CA VAL A 370 -2.18 2.40 -12.41
C VAL A 370 -2.04 3.68 -11.59
N VAL A 371 -1.14 3.72 -10.60
CA VAL A 371 -0.92 4.89 -9.74
C VAL A 371 -0.50 6.13 -10.53
N GLU A 372 0.37 5.96 -11.53
CA GLU A 372 0.84 7.06 -12.39
C GLU A 372 -0.27 7.68 -13.25
N ARG A 373 -1.32 6.91 -13.58
CA ARG A 373 -2.44 7.33 -14.44
C ARG A 373 -3.74 7.57 -13.67
N ALA A 374 -3.78 7.28 -12.37
CA ALA A 374 -5.00 7.29 -11.58
C ALA A 374 -5.63 8.68 -11.52
N ASP A 375 -6.87 8.77 -12.00
CA ASP A 375 -7.67 9.99 -11.95
C ASP A 375 -7.96 10.37 -10.48
N PRO A 376 -7.55 11.57 -10.03
CA PRO A 376 -7.84 12.04 -8.68
C PRO A 376 -9.32 12.27 -8.39
N ALA A 377 -10.18 12.48 -9.41
CA ALA A 377 -11.62 12.67 -9.19
C ALA A 377 -12.26 11.43 -8.55
N VAL A 378 -11.83 10.23 -8.96
CA VAL A 378 -12.28 8.96 -8.39
C VAL A 378 -11.96 8.88 -6.89
N ALA A 379 -10.78 9.38 -6.48
CA ALA A 379 -10.38 9.39 -5.07
C ALA A 379 -11.23 10.35 -4.22
N ASP A 380 -11.58 11.53 -4.77
CA ASP A 380 -12.44 12.49 -4.07
C ASP A 380 -13.87 11.94 -3.89
N GLU A 381 -14.39 11.26 -4.91
CA GLU A 381 -15.68 10.59 -4.84
C GLU A 381 -15.66 9.46 -3.80
N LEU A 382 -14.63 8.61 -3.83
CA LEU A 382 -14.44 7.53 -2.85
C LEU A 382 -14.37 8.04 -1.42
N ALA A 383 -13.69 9.17 -1.16
CA ALA A 383 -13.66 9.78 0.16
C ALA A 383 -15.08 10.13 0.66
N GLY A 384 -15.95 10.62 -0.22
CA GLY A 384 -17.36 10.87 0.08
C GLY A 384 -18.14 9.59 0.37
N VAL A 385 -17.95 8.54 -0.43
CA VAL A 385 -18.62 7.24 -0.23
C VAL A 385 -18.20 6.60 1.09
N VAL A 386 -16.91 6.59 1.40
CA VAL A 386 -16.38 6.00 2.64
C VAL A 386 -16.93 6.73 3.87
N THR A 387 -16.82 8.06 3.90
CA THR A 387 -17.15 8.85 5.10
C THR A 387 -18.64 9.04 5.33
N ARG A 388 -19.46 9.10 4.27
CA ARG A 388 -20.89 9.42 4.37
C ARG A 388 -21.80 8.21 4.20
N LYS A 389 -21.31 7.11 3.63
CA LYS A 389 -22.10 5.89 3.39
C LYS A 389 -21.52 4.67 4.11
N LEU A 390 -20.30 4.25 3.75
CA LEU A 390 -19.74 2.98 4.21
C LEU A 390 -19.54 2.93 5.73
N LEU A 391 -18.81 3.90 6.30
CA LEU A 391 -18.51 3.91 7.74
C LEU A 391 -19.78 4.04 8.60
N PRO A 392 -20.74 4.95 8.32
CA PRO A 392 -22.01 4.97 9.04
C PRO A 392 -22.80 3.67 8.94
N ALA A 393 -22.87 3.05 7.75
CA ALA A 393 -23.61 1.79 7.57
C ALA A 393 -22.98 0.63 8.36
N ALA A 394 -21.65 0.55 8.42
CA ALA A 394 -20.94 -0.42 9.26
C ALA A 394 -21.22 -0.18 10.76
N ALA A 395 -21.15 1.09 11.20
CA ALA A 395 -21.37 1.46 12.60
C ALA A 395 -22.80 1.20 13.08
N GLU A 396 -23.79 1.33 12.19
CA GLU A 396 -25.21 1.17 12.49
C GLU A 396 -25.74 -0.24 12.15
N GLY A 397 -24.89 -1.12 11.61
CA GLY A 397 -25.31 -2.48 11.22
C GLY A 397 -26.34 -2.52 10.10
N ARG A 398 -26.25 -1.61 9.11
CA ARG A 398 -27.18 -1.54 7.97
C ARG A 398 -26.66 -2.29 6.74
N LEU A 399 -27.10 -3.54 6.56
CA LEU A 399 -26.64 -4.49 5.54
C LEU A 399 -26.69 -3.89 4.13
N GLU A 400 -27.87 -3.43 3.71
CA GLU A 400 -28.12 -2.96 2.34
C GLU A 400 -27.28 -1.73 2.03
N ALA A 401 -27.26 -0.75 2.94
CA ALA A 401 -26.50 0.48 2.75
C ALA A 401 -24.98 0.25 2.77
N PHE A 402 -24.51 -0.72 3.57
CA PHE A 402 -23.11 -1.12 3.56
C PHE A 402 -22.77 -1.79 2.21
N GLY A 403 -23.60 -2.72 1.76
CA GLY A 403 -23.45 -3.38 0.47
C GLY A 403 -23.45 -2.40 -0.70
N GLU A 404 -24.41 -1.48 -0.77
CA GLU A 404 -24.46 -0.44 -1.81
C GLU A 404 -23.17 0.39 -1.85
N ALA A 405 -22.65 0.79 -0.69
CA ALA A 405 -21.39 1.53 -0.61
C ALA A 405 -20.19 0.68 -1.06
N VAL A 406 -20.15 -0.60 -0.71
CA VAL A 406 -19.12 -1.54 -1.15
C VAL A 406 -19.14 -1.73 -2.68
N ALA A 407 -20.32 -1.94 -3.28
CA ALA A 407 -20.45 -2.06 -4.73
C ALA A 407 -20.02 -0.77 -5.46
N GLU A 408 -20.41 0.39 -4.93
CA GLU A 408 -19.98 1.68 -5.48
C GLU A 408 -18.45 1.84 -5.42
N ILE A 409 -17.82 1.49 -4.30
CA ILE A 409 -16.36 1.52 -4.14
C ILE A 409 -15.68 0.57 -5.12
N GLY A 410 -16.21 -0.65 -5.27
CA GLY A 410 -15.69 -1.67 -6.18
C GLY A 410 -15.67 -1.18 -7.63
N ARG A 411 -16.77 -0.60 -8.12
CA ARG A 411 -16.83 -0.07 -9.50
C ARG A 411 -15.90 1.12 -9.71
N LYS A 412 -15.82 2.04 -8.73
CA LYS A 412 -14.88 3.17 -8.77
C LYS A 412 -13.44 2.70 -8.78
N ASN A 413 -13.06 1.77 -7.91
CA ASN A 413 -11.73 1.16 -7.93
C ASN A 413 -11.46 0.49 -9.28
N GLY A 414 -12.40 -0.29 -9.78
CA GLY A 414 -12.31 -0.97 -11.08
C GLY A 414 -11.99 -0.04 -12.25
N SER A 415 -12.46 1.21 -12.22
CA SER A 415 -12.13 2.21 -13.25
C SER A 415 -10.64 2.57 -13.31
N TRP A 416 -9.91 2.54 -12.19
CA TRP A 416 -8.45 2.72 -12.20
C TRP A 416 -7.72 1.55 -12.84
N TYR A 417 -8.29 0.35 -12.77
CA TYR A 417 -7.69 -0.88 -13.26
C TYR A 417 -8.17 -1.29 -14.65
N ALA A 418 -9.15 -0.59 -15.24
CA ALA A 418 -9.86 -1.03 -16.43
C ALA A 418 -8.93 -1.38 -17.59
N ASP A 419 -7.99 -0.50 -17.91
CA ASP A 419 -6.97 -0.71 -18.95
C ASP A 419 -6.03 -1.87 -18.63
N ALA A 420 -5.75 -2.07 -17.35
CA ALA A 420 -4.83 -3.09 -16.88
C ALA A 420 -5.47 -4.49 -16.88
N GLN A 421 -6.74 -4.64 -16.50
CA GLN A 421 -7.38 -5.94 -16.29
C GLN A 421 -8.44 -6.31 -17.34
N GLY A 422 -8.67 -5.46 -18.35
CA GLY A 422 -9.60 -5.72 -19.45
C GLY A 422 -11.06 -5.35 -19.15
N GLY A 423 -11.30 -4.46 -18.19
CA GLY A 423 -12.63 -4.02 -17.77
C GLY A 423 -12.68 -3.57 -16.31
N VAL A 424 -13.83 -3.04 -15.87
CA VAL A 424 -14.06 -2.64 -14.46
C VAL A 424 -13.80 -3.80 -13.50
N PHE A 425 -14.11 -5.02 -13.93
CA PHE A 425 -13.75 -6.27 -13.27
C PHE A 425 -13.06 -7.18 -14.28
N ARG A 426 -12.12 -8.01 -13.82
CA ARG A 426 -11.36 -8.94 -14.65
C ARG A 426 -12.25 -10.09 -15.11
N PRO A 427 -12.23 -10.54 -16.37
CA PRO A 427 -12.91 -11.78 -16.76
C PRO A 427 -12.36 -13.01 -15.99
N PRO A 428 -13.21 -13.94 -15.51
CA PRO A 428 -14.67 -14.01 -15.66
C PRO A 428 -15.46 -13.23 -14.60
N ALA A 429 -14.82 -12.64 -13.59
CA ALA A 429 -15.46 -11.96 -12.47
C ALA A 429 -16.50 -10.93 -12.90
N GLY A 430 -16.24 -10.16 -13.97
CA GLY A 430 -17.22 -9.19 -14.48
C GLY A 430 -18.56 -9.78 -14.92
N LYS A 431 -18.57 -11.00 -15.49
CA LYS A 431 -19.82 -11.70 -15.85
C LYS A 431 -20.55 -12.17 -14.61
N LEU A 432 -19.83 -12.77 -13.67
CA LEU A 432 -20.39 -13.25 -12.41
C LEU A 432 -20.98 -12.10 -11.58
N VAL A 433 -20.28 -10.96 -11.50
CA VAL A 433 -20.79 -9.74 -10.84
C VAL A 433 -22.09 -9.30 -11.52
N ALA A 434 -22.11 -9.19 -12.84
CA ALA A 434 -23.31 -8.76 -13.56
C ALA A 434 -24.51 -9.69 -13.34
N THR A 435 -24.29 -11.01 -13.25
CA THR A 435 -25.37 -11.98 -12.94
C THR A 435 -25.85 -11.82 -11.50
N LEU A 436 -24.91 -11.84 -10.54
CA LEU A 436 -25.22 -11.83 -9.11
C LEU A 436 -25.80 -10.50 -8.61
N GLU A 437 -25.49 -9.37 -9.27
CA GLU A 437 -26.13 -8.07 -8.99
C GLU A 437 -27.65 -8.08 -9.22
N ASN A 438 -28.18 -9.03 -10.00
CA ASN A 438 -29.63 -9.17 -10.21
C ASN A 438 -30.31 -10.08 -9.18
N CYS A 439 -29.55 -10.70 -8.28
CA CYS A 439 -30.09 -11.56 -7.23
C CYS A 439 -30.69 -10.69 -6.11
N PRO A 440 -32.00 -10.81 -5.81
CA PRO A 440 -32.66 -9.93 -4.83
C PRO A 440 -32.13 -10.01 -3.41
N VAL A 441 -31.53 -11.14 -3.04
CA VAL A 441 -30.98 -11.38 -1.69
C VAL A 441 -29.51 -11.01 -1.54
N LEU A 442 -28.90 -10.48 -2.60
CA LEU A 442 -27.51 -10.03 -2.59
C LEU A 442 -27.42 -8.51 -2.71
N THR A 443 -26.51 -7.94 -1.93
CA THR A 443 -26.05 -6.55 -2.06
C THR A 443 -24.53 -6.52 -2.09
N GLY A 444 -23.93 -5.41 -2.49
CA GLY A 444 -22.48 -5.24 -2.42
C GLY A 444 -21.68 -6.23 -3.26
N VAL A 445 -22.24 -6.70 -4.38
CA VAL A 445 -21.54 -7.65 -5.27
C VAL A 445 -20.34 -6.95 -5.92
N GLY A 446 -19.18 -7.61 -5.92
CA GLY A 446 -17.96 -7.03 -6.47
C GLY A 446 -16.79 -8.02 -6.56
N GLN A 447 -15.63 -7.54 -6.99
CA GLN A 447 -14.40 -8.32 -7.10
C GLN A 447 -13.45 -8.02 -5.93
N SER A 448 -12.83 -9.05 -5.35
CA SER A 448 -11.77 -8.85 -4.34
C SER A 448 -10.40 -8.63 -5.00
N SER A 449 -9.79 -7.47 -4.76
CA SER A 449 -8.47 -7.11 -5.32
C SER A 449 -8.40 -7.33 -6.85
N TRP A 450 -7.33 -7.93 -7.36
CA TRP A 450 -7.14 -8.31 -8.78
C TRP A 450 -7.97 -9.53 -9.23
N GLY A 451 -8.80 -10.10 -8.36
CA GLY A 451 -9.66 -11.24 -8.67
C GLY A 451 -8.92 -12.58 -8.84
N PRO A 452 -9.62 -13.63 -9.34
CA PRO A 452 -10.97 -13.57 -9.90
C PRO A 452 -12.10 -13.74 -8.87
N VAL A 453 -11.81 -13.77 -7.57
CA VAL A 453 -12.87 -13.91 -6.55
C VAL A 453 -13.90 -12.80 -6.65
N VAL A 454 -15.16 -13.22 -6.75
CA VAL A 454 -16.33 -12.37 -6.62
C VAL A 454 -16.90 -12.56 -5.22
N TYR A 455 -17.30 -11.47 -4.59
CA TYR A 455 -18.03 -11.51 -3.34
C TYR A 455 -19.41 -10.88 -3.49
N GLY A 456 -20.31 -11.23 -2.59
CA GLY A 456 -21.59 -10.56 -2.37
C GLY A 456 -21.94 -10.62 -0.88
N LEU A 457 -22.82 -9.73 -0.44
CA LEU A 457 -23.26 -9.65 0.94
C LEU A 457 -24.74 -10.02 1.02
N THR A 458 -25.07 -10.86 1.99
CA THR A 458 -26.43 -11.28 2.32
C THR A 458 -26.53 -11.47 3.84
N ASP A 459 -27.67 -11.93 4.34
CA ASP A 459 -27.85 -12.31 5.73
C ASP A 459 -27.92 -13.84 5.90
N ALA A 460 -27.94 -14.29 7.14
CA ALA A 460 -28.00 -15.70 7.48
C ALA A 460 -29.30 -16.39 7.04
N ALA A 461 -30.41 -15.63 6.91
CA ALA A 461 -31.70 -16.18 6.51
C ALA A 461 -31.76 -16.46 5.00
N HIS A 462 -31.03 -15.70 4.19
CA HIS A 462 -30.98 -15.83 2.74
C HIS A 462 -29.70 -16.53 2.22
N ALA A 463 -28.89 -17.09 3.12
CA ALA A 463 -27.62 -17.73 2.81
C ALA A 463 -27.75 -18.84 1.73
N ASP A 464 -28.72 -19.73 1.86
CA ASP A 464 -28.91 -20.84 0.91
C ASP A 464 -29.35 -20.35 -0.48
N GLU A 465 -30.19 -19.31 -0.54
CA GLU A 465 -30.61 -18.69 -1.80
C GLU A 465 -29.44 -17.98 -2.49
N ALA A 466 -28.60 -17.27 -1.74
CA ALA A 466 -27.39 -16.64 -2.26
C ALA A 466 -26.38 -17.68 -2.79
N ARG A 467 -26.24 -18.83 -2.11
CA ARG A 467 -25.39 -19.94 -2.58
C ARG A 467 -25.91 -20.51 -3.89
N ALA A 468 -27.21 -20.82 -3.96
CA ALA A 468 -27.82 -21.36 -5.18
C ALA A 468 -27.64 -20.39 -6.36
N ALA A 469 -27.87 -19.09 -6.14
CA ALA A 469 -27.65 -18.07 -7.17
C ALA A 469 -26.20 -18.01 -7.68
N ALA A 470 -25.22 -18.25 -6.81
CA ALA A 470 -23.80 -18.34 -7.21
C ALA A 470 -23.47 -19.59 -8.01
N GLU A 471 -24.01 -20.73 -7.62
CA GLU A 471 -23.85 -22.00 -8.33
C GLU A 471 -24.49 -21.92 -9.72
N ASP A 472 -25.68 -21.35 -9.82
CA ASP A 472 -26.36 -21.08 -11.10
C ASP A 472 -25.55 -20.10 -11.97
N ALA A 473 -25.03 -19.02 -11.38
CA ALA A 473 -24.21 -18.04 -12.11
C ALA A 473 -22.91 -18.64 -12.67
N LEU A 474 -22.28 -19.57 -11.94
CA LEU A 474 -21.13 -20.33 -12.43
C LEU A 474 -21.55 -21.25 -13.59
N ALA A 475 -22.63 -22.01 -13.42
CA ALA A 475 -23.13 -22.95 -14.43
C ALA A 475 -23.54 -22.24 -15.74
N ASP A 476 -24.34 -21.18 -15.66
CA ASP A 476 -24.78 -20.37 -16.80
C ASP A 476 -23.61 -19.70 -17.52
N GLY A 477 -22.57 -19.32 -16.75
CA GLY A 477 -21.33 -18.77 -17.28
C GLY A 477 -20.43 -19.80 -17.96
N GLY A 478 -20.70 -21.10 -17.77
CA GLY A 478 -19.82 -22.19 -18.21
C GLY A 478 -18.52 -22.29 -17.42
N PHE A 479 -18.52 -21.85 -16.16
CA PHE A 479 -17.37 -21.86 -15.27
C PHE A 479 -17.52 -22.93 -14.19
N GLY A 480 -16.45 -23.66 -13.90
CA GLY A 480 -16.31 -24.37 -12.62
C GLY A 480 -15.97 -23.38 -11.51
N GLY A 481 -16.01 -23.83 -10.26
CA GLY A 481 -15.57 -23.04 -9.13
C GLY A 481 -16.12 -23.51 -7.79
N GLU A 482 -15.70 -22.82 -6.74
CA GLU A 482 -16.13 -23.06 -5.37
C GLU A 482 -16.97 -21.89 -4.86
N VAL A 483 -18.03 -22.21 -4.12
CA VAL A 483 -18.86 -21.22 -3.43
C VAL A 483 -18.74 -21.41 -1.92
N VAL A 484 -18.30 -20.36 -1.24
CA VAL A 484 -18.15 -20.32 0.21
C VAL A 484 -19.04 -19.22 0.77
N LEU A 485 -19.71 -19.50 1.88
CA LEU A 485 -20.39 -18.49 2.69
C LEU A 485 -19.64 -18.36 4.00
N SER A 486 -19.34 -17.14 4.40
CA SER A 486 -18.61 -16.86 5.63
C SER A 486 -19.19 -15.67 6.37
N ALA A 487 -19.21 -15.70 7.69
CA ALA A 487 -19.40 -14.50 8.49
C ALA A 487 -18.15 -13.62 8.45
N ALA A 488 -18.29 -12.35 8.81
CA ALA A 488 -17.13 -11.54 9.16
C ALA A 488 -16.48 -12.11 10.42
N ALA A 489 -15.16 -12.20 10.44
CA ALA A 489 -14.44 -12.57 11.65
C ALA A 489 -14.59 -11.48 12.71
N THR A 490 -14.95 -11.85 13.94
CA THR A 490 -15.04 -10.92 15.08
C THR A 490 -13.72 -10.79 15.84
N GLY A 491 -12.76 -11.68 15.56
CA GLY A 491 -11.40 -11.66 16.10
C GLY A 491 -10.37 -12.03 15.03
N GLY A 492 -9.09 -11.87 15.37
CA GLY A 492 -7.98 -12.23 14.50
C GLY A 492 -7.61 -13.71 14.54
N ALA A 493 -6.33 -13.98 14.29
CA ALA A 493 -5.77 -15.32 14.30
C ALA A 493 -5.88 -15.97 15.68
N THR A 494 -6.33 -17.22 15.71
CA THR A 494 -6.38 -18.03 16.93
C THR A 494 -5.07 -18.77 17.09
N VAL A 495 -4.56 -18.81 18.32
CA VAL A 495 -3.30 -19.49 18.68
C VAL A 495 -3.58 -20.53 19.74
N ALA A 496 -3.24 -21.78 19.47
CA ALA A 496 -3.18 -22.86 20.46
C ALA A 496 -1.71 -23.24 20.69
N VAL A 497 -1.33 -23.45 21.96
CA VAL A 497 0.02 -23.89 22.33
C VAL A 497 -0.12 -25.10 23.24
N GLU A 498 0.48 -26.20 22.81
CA GLU A 498 0.54 -27.45 23.56
C GLU A 498 2.00 -27.67 23.98
N THR A 499 2.20 -28.07 25.24
CA THR A 499 3.52 -28.39 25.77
C THR A 499 3.46 -29.79 26.33
N GLU A 500 4.08 -30.74 25.62
CA GLU A 500 4.27 -32.08 26.17
C GLU A 500 5.34 -32.02 27.26
N ARG A 501 4.96 -32.48 28.47
CA ARG A 501 5.84 -32.56 29.64
C ARG A 501 6.56 -33.89 29.72
#